data_AF-A0A967JRZ2-F1
#
_entry.id   AF-A0A967JRZ2-F1
#
_cell.length_a   1.000
_cell.length_b   1.000
_cell.length_c   1.000
_cell.angle_alpha   90.00
_cell.angle_beta   90.00
_cell.angle_gamma   90.00
#
_symmetry.space_group_name_H-M   'P 1'
#
loop_
_entity.id
_entity.type
_entity.pdbx_description
1 polymer ?
#
loop_
_entity_poly.entity_id
_entity_poly.type
_entity_poly.pdbx_seq_one_letter_code
_entity_poly.pdbx_strand_id
1 'polypeptide(L)' 'GTRREVEDFFADPEPTDDGIARVVALVTEYDGLAYARERALEYGACAEEALAPLPPGQATEALHDAIAYVIDRRR' A
#
# COMPACT_ATOMS: atom_id res chain seq x y z
N GLY A 1 -18.26 -14.89 9.38
CA GLY A 1 -17.02 -14.38 9.99
C GLY A 1 -16.33 -13.51 8.97
N THR A 2 -15.66 -12.44 9.40
CA THR A 2 -15.18 -11.33 8.54
C THR A 2 -14.43 -11.80 7.29
N ARG A 3 -13.60 -12.83 7.39
CA ARG A 3 -12.88 -13.43 6.24
C ARG A 3 -13.82 -13.86 5.11
N ARG A 4 -14.86 -14.63 5.44
CA ARG A 4 -15.82 -15.19 4.48
C ARG A 4 -16.64 -14.09 3.81
N GLU A 5 -17.02 -13.06 4.56
CA GLU A 5 -17.75 -11.89 4.05
C GLU A 5 -16.92 -11.14 2.99
N VAL A 6 -15.62 -10.97 3.21
CA VAL A 6 -14.70 -10.37 2.22
C VAL A 6 -14.51 -11.28 1.00
N GLU A 7 -14.36 -12.58 1.21
CA GLU A 7 -14.22 -13.57 0.12
C GLU A 7 -15.48 -13.61 -0.76
N ASP A 8 -16.66 -13.65 -0.16
CA ASP A 8 -17.95 -13.64 -0.87
C ASP A 8 -18.13 -12.32 -1.65
N PHE A 9 -17.74 -11.19 -1.05
CA PHE A 9 -17.76 -9.88 -1.73
C PHE A 9 -16.84 -9.85 -2.96
N PHE A 10 -15.61 -10.36 -2.88
CA PHE A 10 -14.68 -10.39 -4.03
C PHE A 10 -15.08 -11.42 -5.10
N ALA A 11 -15.92 -12.39 -4.76
CA ALA A 11 -16.46 -13.36 -5.71
C ALA A 11 -17.68 -12.85 -6.49
N ASP A 12 -18.31 -11.75 -6.04
CA ASP A 12 -19.42 -11.10 -6.72
C ASP A 12 -18.91 -10.25 -7.91
N PRO A 13 -19.30 -10.56 -9.16
CA PRO A 13 -18.90 -9.77 -10.33
C PRO A 13 -19.58 -8.38 -10.39
N GLU A 14 -20.68 -8.17 -9.65
CA GLU A 14 -21.41 -6.91 -9.57
C GLU A 14 -21.70 -6.53 -8.11
N PRO A 15 -20.65 -6.18 -7.33
CA PRO A 15 -20.82 -5.84 -5.93
C PRO A 15 -21.64 -4.55 -5.76
N THR A 16 -22.45 -4.50 -4.71
CA THR A 16 -23.24 -3.30 -4.37
C THR A 16 -22.38 -2.24 -3.68
N ASP A 17 -22.80 -0.97 -3.79
CA ASP A 17 -22.16 0.15 -3.09
C ASP A 17 -22.11 -0.06 -1.57
N ASP A 18 -23.17 -0.64 -0.98
CA ASP A 18 -23.22 -0.99 0.44
C ASP A 18 -22.18 -2.07 0.79
N GLY A 19 -21.98 -3.05 -0.09
CA GLY A 19 -20.92 -4.06 0.04
C GLY A 19 -19.53 -3.44 -0.02
N ILE A 20 -19.30 -2.51 -0.95
CA ILE A 20 -18.03 -1.78 -1.07
C ILE A 20 -17.75 -1.01 0.22
N ALA A 21 -18.72 -0.22 0.69
CA ALA A 21 -18.60 0.56 1.91
C ALA A 21 -18.32 -0.34 3.13
N ARG A 22 -18.95 -1.52 3.18
CA ARG A 22 -18.73 -2.50 4.25
C ARG A 22 -17.31 -3.06 4.24
N VAL A 23 -16.77 -3.46 3.09
CA VAL A 23 -15.39 -3.96 2.99
C VAL A 23 -14.37 -2.88 3.32
N VAL A 24 -14.59 -1.63 2.90
CA VAL A 24 -13.74 -0.48 3.28
C VAL A 24 -13.76 -0.26 4.79
N ALA A 25 -14.93 -0.34 5.43
CA ALA A 25 -15.06 -0.23 6.87
C ALA A 25 -14.31 -1.36 7.59
N LEU A 26 -14.40 -2.60 7.10
CA LEU A 26 -13.67 -3.74 7.65
C LEU A 26 -12.14 -3.56 7.51
N VAL A 27 -11.64 -3.12 6.35
CA VAL A 27 -10.20 -2.84 6.16
C VAL A 27 -9.72 -1.75 7.12
N THR A 28 -10.57 -0.76 7.41
CA THR A 28 -10.27 0.31 8.36
C THR A 28 -10.30 -0.19 9.81
N GLU A 29 -11.30 -1.01 10.17
CA GLU A 29 -11.51 -1.56 11.53
C GLU A 29 -10.38 -2.53 11.92
N TYR A 30 -9.90 -3.34 10.98
CA TYR A 30 -8.81 -4.29 11.20
C TYR A 30 -7.42 -3.72 10.89
N ASP A 31 -7.30 -2.40 10.84
CA ASP A 31 -6.02 -1.66 10.69
C ASP A 31 -5.23 -2.04 9.43
N GLY A 32 -5.91 -2.53 8.39
CA GLY A 32 -5.29 -2.94 7.12
C GLY A 32 -4.59 -1.78 6.41
N LEU A 33 -5.04 -0.55 6.65
CA LEU A 33 -4.39 0.67 6.15
C LEU A 33 -3.08 0.96 6.88
N ALA A 34 -3.02 0.80 8.21
CA ALA A 34 -1.78 0.96 8.96
C ALA A 34 -0.77 -0.13 8.61
N TYR A 35 -1.23 -1.37 8.50
CA TYR A 35 -0.40 -2.49 8.05
C TYR A 35 0.16 -2.25 6.63
N ALA A 36 -0.68 -1.86 5.68
CA ALA A 36 -0.22 -1.54 4.33
C ALA A 36 0.80 -0.38 4.31
N ARG A 37 0.61 0.63 5.17
CA ARG A 37 1.55 1.74 5.33
C ARG A 37 2.88 1.28 5.92
N GLU A 38 2.86 0.44 6.96
CA GLU A 38 4.06 -0.14 7.55
C GLU A 38 4.86 -0.93 6.50
N ARG A 39 4.18 -1.80 5.74
CA ARG A 39 4.81 -2.54 4.63
C ARG A 39 5.41 -1.61 3.58
N ALA A 40 4.73 -0.52 3.22
CA ALA A 40 5.24 0.46 2.26
C ALA A 40 6.53 1.12 2.77
N LEU A 41 6.60 1.46 4.06
CA LEU A 41 7.81 2.03 4.68
C LEU A 41 8.96 1.03 4.74
N GLU A 42 8.68 -0.23 5.07
CA GLU A 42 9.69 -1.30 5.06
C GLU A 42 10.30 -1.48 3.67
N TYR A 43 9.47 -1.58 2.62
CA TYR A 43 9.97 -1.71 1.25
C TYR A 43 10.71 -0.45 0.79
N GLY A 44 10.28 0.73 1.23
CA GLY A 44 11.00 1.98 1.02
C GLY A 44 12.41 1.93 1.58
N ALA A 45 12.56 1.53 2.84
CA ALA A 45 13.86 1.38 3.48
C ALA A 45 14.76 0.36 2.76
N CYS A 46 14.22 -0.78 2.34
CA CYS A 46 14.98 -1.76 1.56
C CYS A 46 15.45 -1.20 0.20
N ALA A 47 14.63 -0.36 -0.45
CA ALA A 47 15.01 0.27 -1.70
C ALA A 47 16.13 1.31 -1.48
N GLU A 48 16.04 2.11 -0.41
CA GLU A 48 17.10 3.03 0.00
C GLU A 48 18.44 2.31 0.27
N GLU A 49 18.39 1.20 1.01
CA GLU A 49 19.57 0.35 1.26
C GLU A 49 20.17 -0.22 -0.02
N ALA A 50 19.34 -0.59 -1.00
CA ALA A 50 19.79 -1.11 -2.29
C ALA A 50 20.48 -0.05 -3.16
N LEU A 51 20.13 1.24 -2.98
CA LEU A 51 20.76 2.36 -3.68
C LEU A 51 22.04 2.85 -3.01
N ALA A 52 22.22 2.60 -1.71
CA ALA A 52 23.39 3.04 -0.93
C ALA A 52 24.78 2.75 -1.55
N PRO A 53 25.05 1.61 -2.22
CA PRO A 53 26.36 1.35 -2.83
C PRO A 53 26.58 2.04 -4.19
N LEU A 54 25.56 2.68 -4.77
CA LEU A 54 25.67 3.33 -6.07
C LEU A 54 26.35 4.71 -5.96
N PRO A 55 27.13 5.12 -6.98
CA PRO A 55 27.71 6.45 -6.99
C PRO A 55 26.62 7.55 -7.04
N PRO A 56 26.86 8.70 -6.41
CA PRO A 56 25.92 9.82 -6.47
C PRO A 56 25.86 10.39 -7.90
N GLY A 57 24.65 10.78 -8.30
CA GLY A 57 24.38 11.40 -9.59
C GLY A 57 22.89 11.48 -9.87
N GLN A 58 22.54 12.17 -10.96
CA GLN A 58 21.14 12.46 -11.32
C GLN A 58 20.24 11.22 -11.37
N ALA A 59 20.76 10.08 -11.83
CA ALA A 59 20.00 8.83 -11.88
C ALA A 59 19.68 8.30 -10.48
N THR A 60 20.66 8.29 -9.57
CA THR A 60 20.49 7.83 -8.19
C THR A 60 19.55 8.78 -7.43
N GLU A 61 19.69 10.09 -7.63
CA GLU A 61 18.78 11.10 -7.07
C GLU A 61 17.32 10.90 -7.52
N ALA A 62 17.09 10.68 -8.82
CA ALA A 62 15.75 10.43 -9.34
C ALA A 62 15.11 9.15 -8.77
N LEU A 63 15.91 8.14 -8.43
CA LEU A 63 15.42 6.92 -7.79
C LEU A 63 15.03 7.17 -6.32
N HIS A 64 15.80 7.95 -5.57
CA HIS A 64 15.44 8.38 -4.22
C HIS A 64 14.14 9.21 -4.22
N ASP A 65 14.01 10.16 -5.13
CA ASP A 65 12.79 10.97 -5.28
C ASP A 65 11.56 10.11 -5.60
N ALA A 66 11.73 9.08 -6.44
CA ALA A 66 10.66 8.16 -6.77
C ALA A 66 10.20 7.33 -5.56
N ILE A 67 11.13 6.86 -4.71
CA ILE A 67 10.82 6.13 -3.47
C ILE A 67 10.01 7.03 -2.54
N ALA A 68 10.50 8.25 -2.27
CA ALA A 68 9.83 9.22 -1.41
C ALA A 68 8.42 9.54 -1.93
N TYR A 69 8.29 9.84 -3.23
CA TYR A 69 7.01 10.17 -3.84
C TYR A 69 5.97 9.04 -3.71
N VAL A 70 6.35 7.78 -3.95
CA VAL A 70 5.41 6.66 -3.90
C VAL A 70 4.90 6.39 -2.48
N ILE A 71 5.72 6.63 -1.46
CA ILE A 71 5.36 6.44 -0.05
C ILE A 71 4.47 7.58 0.46
N ASP A 72 4.79 8.83 0.12
CA ASP A 72 4.11 10.01 0.66
C ASP A 72 2.90 10.49 -0.16
N ARG A 73 2.65 9.93 -1.35
CA ARG A 73 1.49 10.33 -2.15
C ARG A 73 0.19 10.12 -1.36
N ARG A 74 -0.44 11.23 -0.97
CA ARG A 74 -1.85 11.25 -0.57
C ARG A 74 -2.67 11.60 -1.80
N ARG A 75 -3.54 10.69 -2.23
CA ARG A 75 -4.64 11.01 -3.16
C ARG A 75 -5.87 11.36 -2.36
#